data_AF-A0A6J8CYB1-F1
#
_entry.id   AF-A0A6J8CYB1-F1
#
_cell.length_a   1.000
_cell.length_b   1.000
_cell.length_c   1.000
_cell.angle_alpha   90.00
_cell.angle_beta   90.00
_cell.angle_gamma   90.00
#
_symmetry.space_group_name_H-M   'P 1'
#
loop_
_entity.id
_entity.type
_entity.pdbx_description
1 polymer ?
#
loop_
_entity_poly.entity_id
_entity_poly.type
_entity_poly.pdbx_seq_one_letter_code
_entity_poly.pdbx_strand_id
1 'polypeptide(L)'
;MALPKLFRKTQVIFSAKDDLNLLKEVLAENPYKYKTKLEAVAQNVKENVDKVFNVTSRRVRERTQLLLQQFQKENYEALKRSGTEEEYTEKQQLLQEIQSLAEEEDKEQKEKAQQKDKDEHSAKLIRKGQWKPLPQLRSQMVGYSEGVTVTPSKITKIKGNESIMPYLKEKCDVEKDIKMAEVNLRKEELKLERERFEMEREERKQKIENDKQQQLLLMELIKTVQKS
;
A
#
# COMPACT_ATOMS: atom_id res chain seq x y z
N MET A 1 -11.78 -58.52 19.74
CA MET A 1 -12.13 -57.10 19.82
C MET A 1 -11.35 -56.36 18.74
N ALA A 2 -12.02 -55.79 17.74
CA ALA A 2 -11.36 -55.04 16.67
C ALA A 2 -11.05 -53.62 17.17
N LEU A 3 -9.78 -53.20 17.05
CA LEU A 3 -9.37 -51.83 17.37
C LEU A 3 -10.06 -50.85 16.41
N PRO A 4 -10.56 -49.69 16.90
CA PRO A 4 -11.20 -48.70 16.04
C PRO A 4 -10.19 -48.17 15.03
N LYS A 5 -10.58 -48.19 13.74
CA LYS A 5 -9.77 -47.63 12.66
C LYS A 5 -9.54 -46.14 12.95
N LEU A 6 -8.28 -45.74 13.11
CA LEU A 6 -7.90 -44.32 13.19
C LEU A 6 -8.34 -43.64 11.89
N PHE A 7 -9.40 -42.85 11.95
CA PHE A 7 -9.82 -41.99 10.84
C PHE A 7 -8.62 -41.12 10.46
N ARG A 8 -8.06 -41.32 9.26
CA ARG A 8 -7.02 -40.43 8.73
C ARG A 8 -7.63 -39.03 8.68
N LYS A 9 -6.95 -38.04 9.26
CA LYS A 9 -7.37 -36.63 9.14
C LYS A 9 -7.44 -36.29 7.66
N THR A 10 -8.65 -36.10 7.14
CA THR A 10 -8.89 -35.67 5.76
C THR A 10 -8.16 -34.35 5.53
N GLN A 11 -7.34 -34.29 4.49
CA GLN A 11 -6.68 -33.05 4.12
C GLN A 11 -7.73 -32.00 3.75
N VAL A 12 -7.62 -30.83 4.35
CA VAL A 12 -8.54 -29.72 4.09
C VAL A 12 -8.23 -29.10 2.73
N ILE A 13 -9.15 -29.29 1.79
CA ILE A 13 -9.09 -28.74 0.43
C ILE A 13 -10.21 -27.70 0.29
N PHE A 14 -9.80 -26.46 0.06
CA PHE A 14 -10.70 -25.36 -0.28
C PHE A 14 -11.15 -25.50 -1.73
N SER A 15 -12.46 -25.44 -1.96
CA SER A 15 -13.06 -25.28 -3.29
C SER A 15 -13.10 -23.80 -3.70
N ALA A 16 -13.47 -23.48 -4.95
CA ALA A 16 -13.65 -22.09 -5.37
C ALA A 16 -14.72 -21.37 -4.53
N LYS A 17 -15.84 -22.03 -4.24
CA LYS A 17 -16.89 -21.49 -3.37
C LYS A 17 -16.38 -21.20 -1.95
N ASP A 18 -15.57 -22.12 -1.40
CA ASP A 18 -14.95 -21.91 -0.08
C ASP A 18 -13.99 -20.71 -0.09
N ASP A 19 -13.23 -20.53 -1.17
CA ASP A 19 -12.35 -19.36 -1.36
C ASP A 19 -13.16 -18.06 -1.46
N LEU A 20 -14.26 -18.04 -2.21
CA LEU A 20 -15.11 -16.85 -2.34
C LEU A 20 -15.71 -16.43 -0.99
N ASN A 21 -16.27 -17.39 -0.26
CA ASN A 21 -16.79 -17.14 1.09
C ASN A 21 -15.69 -16.61 2.01
N LEU A 22 -14.51 -17.24 2.01
CA LEU A 22 -13.36 -16.78 2.76
C LEU A 22 -12.99 -15.32 2.44
N LEU A 23 -12.90 -14.97 1.16
CA LEU A 23 -12.50 -13.62 0.75
C LEU A 23 -13.55 -12.57 1.12
N LYS A 24 -14.85 -12.89 0.99
CA LYS A 24 -15.95 -12.02 1.44
C LYS A 24 -15.88 -11.74 2.93
N GLU A 25 -15.67 -12.77 3.74
CA GLU A 25 -15.54 -12.61 5.20
C GLU A 25 -14.29 -11.79 5.57
N VAL A 26 -13.17 -11.99 4.86
CA VAL A 26 -11.95 -11.19 5.06
C VAL A 26 -12.19 -9.71 4.77
N LEU A 27 -12.94 -9.39 3.70
CA LEU A 27 -13.31 -8.00 3.41
C LEU A 27 -14.24 -7.40 4.46
N ALA A 28 -15.25 -8.16 4.89
CA ALA A 28 -16.24 -7.70 5.85
C ALA A 28 -15.62 -7.36 7.22
N GLU A 29 -14.77 -8.25 7.74
CA GLU A 29 -14.17 -8.10 9.07
C GLU A 29 -12.85 -7.29 9.06
N ASN A 30 -12.20 -7.16 7.90
CA ASN A 30 -10.92 -6.49 7.69
C ASN A 30 -9.86 -6.83 8.78
N PRO A 31 -9.26 -8.03 8.72
CA PRO A 31 -8.25 -8.46 9.68
C PRO A 31 -6.89 -7.75 9.52
N TYR A 32 -6.70 -6.95 8.47
CA TYR A 32 -5.49 -6.14 8.26
C TYR A 32 -5.47 -4.97 9.24
N LYS A 33 -6.60 -4.25 9.31
CA LYS A 33 -6.80 -3.17 10.27
C LYS A 33 -6.91 -3.67 11.71
N TYR A 34 -7.60 -4.79 11.91
CA TYR A 34 -7.83 -5.35 13.25
C TYR A 34 -7.40 -6.82 13.31
N LYS A 35 -6.15 -7.08 13.73
CA LYS A 35 -5.59 -8.45 13.81
C LYS A 35 -6.43 -9.43 14.63
N THR A 36 -7.20 -8.93 15.61
CA THR A 36 -8.11 -9.72 16.46
C THR A 36 -9.31 -10.28 15.69
N LYS A 37 -9.68 -9.69 14.55
CA LYS A 37 -10.83 -10.11 13.73
C LYS A 37 -10.59 -11.37 12.91
N LEU A 38 -9.34 -11.82 12.80
CA LEU A 38 -9.00 -13.04 12.07
C LEU A 38 -9.66 -14.29 12.68
N GLU A 39 -9.89 -14.30 13.99
CA GLU A 39 -10.62 -15.39 14.67
C GLU A 39 -12.11 -15.40 14.30
N ALA A 40 -12.72 -14.20 14.20
CA ALA A 40 -14.11 -14.05 13.77
C ALA A 40 -14.29 -14.53 12.32
N VAL A 41 -13.37 -14.17 11.42
CA VAL A 41 -13.37 -14.68 10.03
C VAL A 41 -13.32 -16.21 10.01
N ALA A 42 -12.46 -16.83 10.83
CA ALA A 42 -12.37 -18.29 10.89
C ALA A 42 -13.67 -18.95 11.38
N GLN A 43 -14.34 -18.31 12.34
CA GLN A 43 -15.62 -18.79 12.85
C GLN A 43 -16.73 -18.66 11.79
N ASN A 44 -16.85 -17.51 11.12
CA ASN A 44 -17.86 -17.31 10.08
C ASN A 44 -17.64 -18.27 8.89
N VAL A 45 -16.40 -18.45 8.45
CA VAL A 45 -16.07 -19.41 7.38
C VAL A 45 -16.41 -20.84 7.81
N LYS A 46 -16.18 -21.20 9.07
CA LYS A 46 -16.55 -22.53 9.60
C LYS A 46 -18.06 -22.76 9.61
N GLU A 47 -18.84 -21.73 9.91
CA GLU A 47 -20.31 -21.80 9.92
C GLU A 47 -20.89 -21.89 8.49
N ASN A 48 -20.22 -21.28 7.52
CA ASN A 48 -20.67 -21.23 6.12
C ASN A 48 -20.14 -22.36 5.22
N VAL A 49 -19.31 -23.26 5.75
CA VAL A 49 -18.74 -24.39 5.00
C VAL A 49 -19.43 -25.68 5.46
N ASP A 50 -20.15 -26.33 4.52
CA ASP A 50 -20.87 -27.59 4.75
C ASP A 50 -19.96 -28.79 5.12
N LYS A 51 -18.63 -28.58 5.17
CA LYS A 51 -17.63 -29.62 5.39
C LYS A 51 -17.17 -29.62 6.85
N VAL A 52 -17.12 -30.81 7.43
CA VAL A 52 -16.60 -31.06 8.79
C VAL A 52 -15.07 -31.01 8.79
N PHE A 53 -14.47 -29.83 8.64
CA PHE A 53 -13.06 -29.65 8.95
C PHE A 53 -12.78 -28.41 9.79
N ASN A 54 -11.68 -28.49 10.56
CA ASN A 54 -11.31 -27.47 11.53
C ASN A 54 -10.64 -26.28 10.83
N VAL A 55 -11.42 -25.25 10.50
CA VAL A 55 -10.91 -23.96 10.02
C VAL A 55 -10.38 -23.17 11.22
N THR A 56 -9.07 -22.91 11.24
CA THR A 56 -8.43 -22.07 12.26
C THR A 56 -8.06 -20.71 11.67
N SER A 57 -7.92 -19.69 12.51
CA SER A 57 -7.44 -18.35 12.10
C SER A 57 -6.12 -18.39 11.34
N ARG A 58 -5.21 -19.28 11.76
CA ARG A 58 -3.97 -19.57 11.03
C ARG A 58 -4.24 -20.05 9.60
N ARG A 59 -5.15 -21.01 9.43
CA ARG A 59 -5.47 -21.60 8.12
C ARG A 59 -6.12 -20.59 7.18
N VAL A 60 -7.02 -19.76 7.71
CA VAL A 60 -7.63 -18.62 7.01
C VAL A 60 -6.54 -17.70 6.48
N ARG A 61 -5.63 -17.23 7.35
CA ARG A 61 -4.52 -16.35 6.96
C ARG A 61 -3.63 -16.99 5.89
N GLU A 62 -3.19 -18.22 6.10
CA GLU A 62 -2.33 -18.94 5.15
C GLU A 62 -3.03 -19.10 3.79
N ARG A 63 -4.33 -19.40 3.77
CA ARG A 63 -5.10 -19.54 2.54
C ARG A 63 -5.26 -18.21 1.82
N THR A 64 -5.66 -17.15 2.51
CA THR A 64 -5.79 -15.81 1.93
C THR A 64 -4.46 -15.32 1.37
N GLN A 65 -3.36 -15.51 2.09
CA GLN A 65 -2.02 -15.13 1.62
C GLN A 65 -1.60 -15.93 0.39
N LEU A 66 -1.89 -17.23 0.34
CA LEU A 66 -1.62 -18.05 -0.84
C LEU A 66 -2.41 -17.57 -2.06
N LEU A 67 -3.68 -17.19 -1.89
CA LEU A 67 -4.49 -16.64 -2.99
C LEU A 67 -3.95 -15.29 -3.49
N LEU A 68 -3.56 -14.40 -2.58
CA LEU A 68 -2.91 -13.13 -2.94
C LEU A 68 -1.60 -13.35 -3.69
N GLN A 69 -0.76 -14.31 -3.25
CA GLN A 69 0.48 -14.65 -3.96
C GLN A 69 0.23 -15.21 -5.36
N GLN A 70 -0.82 -16.03 -5.52
CA GLN A 70 -1.21 -16.55 -6.84
C GLN A 70 -1.69 -15.44 -7.77
N PHE A 71 -2.47 -14.50 -7.23
CA PHE A 71 -2.96 -13.32 -7.94
C PHE A 71 -1.81 -12.40 -8.37
N GLN A 72 -0.89 -12.07 -7.47
CA GLN A 72 0.29 -11.24 -7.76
C GLN A 72 1.24 -11.86 -8.80
N LYS A 73 1.31 -13.19 -8.85
CA LYS A 73 2.13 -13.92 -9.83
C LYS A 73 1.43 -14.14 -11.17
N GLU A 74 0.24 -13.56 -11.36
CA GLU A 74 -0.59 -13.77 -12.55
C GLU A 74 -0.81 -15.25 -12.88
N ASN A 75 -0.87 -16.10 -11.84
CA ASN A 75 -1.07 -17.54 -12.02
C ASN A 75 -2.57 -17.83 -12.25
N TYR A 76 -3.08 -17.33 -13.38
CA TYR A 76 -4.48 -17.39 -13.75
C TYR A 76 -4.96 -18.84 -13.85
N GLU A 77 -4.12 -19.77 -14.30
CA GLU A 77 -4.46 -21.19 -14.32
C GLU A 77 -4.71 -21.76 -12.92
N ALA A 78 -3.88 -21.40 -11.92
CA ALA A 78 -4.09 -21.86 -10.55
C ALA A 78 -5.32 -21.23 -9.90
N LEU A 79 -5.62 -20.00 -10.27
CA LEU A 79 -6.77 -19.27 -9.77
C LEU A 79 -8.08 -19.74 -10.42
N LYS A 80 -8.03 -20.17 -11.69
CA LYS A 80 -9.15 -20.69 -12.50
C LYS A 80 -9.44 -22.17 -12.28
N ARG A 81 -8.47 -22.95 -11.79
CA ARG A 81 -8.51 -24.43 -11.74
C ARG A 81 -9.69 -25.06 -10.98
N SER A 82 -10.54 -24.29 -10.30
CA SER A 82 -11.58 -24.82 -9.43
C SER A 82 -12.96 -24.16 -9.51
N GLY A 83 -13.26 -23.33 -10.53
CA GLY A 83 -14.55 -22.63 -10.59
C GLY A 83 -15.01 -22.26 -12.00
N THR A 84 -16.22 -21.70 -12.08
CA THR A 84 -16.79 -21.09 -13.28
C THR A 84 -16.09 -19.76 -13.61
N GLU A 85 -16.32 -19.23 -14.81
CA GLU A 85 -15.77 -17.93 -15.23
C GLU A 85 -16.27 -16.77 -14.33
N GLU A 86 -17.51 -16.87 -13.87
CA GLU A 86 -18.12 -15.89 -12.95
C GLU A 86 -17.43 -15.92 -11.58
N GLU A 87 -17.26 -17.10 -10.99
CA GLU A 87 -16.56 -17.28 -9.71
C GLU A 87 -15.10 -16.80 -9.79
N TYR A 88 -14.45 -17.02 -10.93
CA TYR A 88 -13.09 -16.54 -11.17
C TYR A 88 -13.02 -15.01 -11.19
N THR A 89 -13.94 -14.36 -11.91
CA THR A 89 -13.98 -12.90 -12.03
C THR A 89 -14.24 -12.25 -10.67
N GLU A 90 -15.22 -12.77 -9.92
CA GLU A 90 -15.53 -12.32 -8.57
C GLU A 90 -14.31 -12.49 -7.64
N LYS A 91 -13.64 -13.63 -7.72
CA LYS A 91 -12.43 -13.90 -6.93
C LYS A 91 -11.30 -12.90 -7.23
N GLN A 92 -11.11 -12.49 -8.48
CA GLN A 92 -10.13 -11.48 -8.83
C GLN A 92 -10.46 -10.11 -8.24
N GLN A 93 -11.74 -9.69 -8.31
CA GLN A 93 -12.21 -8.43 -7.73
C GLN A 93 -11.97 -8.40 -6.22
N LEU A 94 -12.38 -9.46 -5.51
CA LEU A 94 -12.19 -9.58 -4.07
C LEU A 94 -10.69 -9.54 -3.68
N LEU A 95 -9.82 -10.22 -4.45
CA LEU A 95 -8.38 -10.22 -4.19
C LEU A 95 -7.74 -8.85 -4.41
N GLN A 96 -8.19 -8.10 -5.42
CA GLN A 96 -7.73 -6.74 -5.67
C GLN A 96 -8.12 -5.78 -4.54
N GLU A 97 -9.35 -5.88 -4.03
CA GLU A 97 -9.81 -5.09 -2.90
C GLU A 97 -9.04 -5.42 -1.62
N ILE A 98 -8.87 -6.71 -1.31
CA ILE A 98 -8.08 -7.16 -0.15
C ILE A 98 -6.64 -6.68 -0.24
N GLN A 99 -6.03 -6.73 -1.44
CA GLN A 99 -4.68 -6.23 -1.65
C GLN A 99 -4.60 -4.74 -1.33
N SER A 100 -5.58 -3.96 -1.78
CA SER A 100 -5.64 -2.52 -1.53
C SER A 100 -5.75 -2.21 -0.02
N LEU A 101 -6.61 -2.93 0.71
CA LEU A 101 -6.72 -2.82 2.17
C LEU A 101 -5.41 -3.14 2.90
N ALA A 102 -4.70 -4.18 2.44
CA ALA A 102 -3.41 -4.55 3.03
C ALA A 102 -2.36 -3.45 2.81
N GLU A 103 -2.30 -2.88 1.62
CA GLU A 103 -1.36 -1.81 1.27
C GLU A 103 -1.66 -0.49 1.99
N GLU A 104 -2.95 -0.14 2.15
CA GLU A 104 -3.39 1.04 2.92
C GLU A 104 -2.96 0.95 4.38
N GLU A 105 -3.21 -0.19 5.03
CA GLU A 105 -2.84 -0.39 6.43
C GLU A 105 -1.31 -0.42 6.61
N ASP A 106 -0.57 -1.03 5.68
CA ASP A 106 0.90 -1.00 5.70
C ASP A 106 1.46 0.43 5.56
N LYS A 107 0.83 1.28 4.74
CA LYS A 107 1.17 2.71 4.62
C LYS A 107 0.88 3.45 5.91
N GLU A 108 -0.32 3.28 6.49
CA GLU A 108 -0.72 3.94 7.74
C GLU A 108 0.20 3.55 8.91
N GLN A 109 0.61 2.29 8.99
CA GLN A 109 1.57 1.82 10.01
C GLN A 109 2.96 2.43 9.83
N LYS A 110 3.44 2.57 8.59
CA LYS A 110 4.72 3.23 8.28
C LYS A 110 4.69 4.72 8.65
N GLU A 111 3.60 5.42 8.33
CA GLU A 111 3.44 6.83 8.69
C GLU A 111 3.41 7.04 10.21
N LYS A 112 2.67 6.21 10.94
CA LYS A 112 2.66 6.24 12.41
C LYS A 112 4.02 5.96 13.02
N ALA A 113 4.79 5.02 12.46
CA ALA A 113 6.15 4.75 12.90
C ALA A 113 7.08 5.95 12.66
N GLN A 114 7.03 6.54 11.46
CA GLN A 114 7.81 7.73 11.13
C GLN A 114 7.45 8.94 12.01
N GLN A 115 6.17 9.12 12.34
CA GLN A 115 5.75 10.20 13.22
C GLN A 115 6.28 9.99 14.65
N LYS A 116 6.23 8.76 15.18
CA LYS A 116 6.82 8.43 16.48
C LYS A 116 8.32 8.69 16.51
N ASP A 117 9.04 8.33 15.45
CA ASP A 117 10.48 8.58 15.35
C ASP A 117 10.80 10.09 15.32
N LYS A 118 10.00 10.88 14.59
CA LYS A 118 10.12 12.35 14.57
C LYS A 118 9.83 12.94 15.94
N ASP A 119 8.78 12.48 16.61
CA ASP A 119 8.39 12.95 17.94
C ASP A 119 9.47 12.62 18.98
N GLU A 120 10.02 11.39 18.95
CA GLU A 120 11.12 10.99 19.83
C GLU A 120 12.40 11.81 19.55
N HIS A 121 12.73 12.04 18.29
CA HIS A 121 13.85 12.88 17.90
C HIS A 121 13.65 14.33 18.39
N SER A 122 12.44 14.87 18.24
CA SER A 122 12.10 16.21 18.72
C SER A 122 12.20 16.32 20.25
N ALA A 123 11.72 15.32 20.98
CA ALA A 123 11.83 15.24 22.44
C ALA A 123 13.31 15.19 22.90
N LYS A 124 14.16 14.45 22.17
CA LYS A 124 15.62 14.43 22.42
C LYS A 124 16.26 15.79 22.18
N LEU A 125 15.87 16.52 21.14
CA LEU A 125 16.37 17.89 20.89
C LEU A 125 15.94 18.87 21.98
N ILE A 126 14.70 18.79 22.46
CA ILE A 126 14.19 19.61 23.57
C ILE A 126 15.00 19.32 24.84
N ARG A 127 15.18 18.04 25.20
CA ARG A 127 15.96 17.63 26.38
C ARG A 127 17.41 18.12 26.32
N LYS A 128 18.00 18.18 25.13
CA LYS A 128 19.37 18.70 24.91
C LYS A 128 19.44 20.23 24.78
N GLY A 129 18.31 20.94 24.88
CA GLY A 129 18.26 22.41 24.72
C GLY A 129 18.61 22.89 23.31
N GLN A 130 18.57 22.01 22.31
CA GLN A 130 18.95 22.29 20.92
C GLN A 130 17.75 22.67 20.06
N TRP A 131 16.53 22.52 20.57
CA TRP A 131 15.31 22.88 19.87
C TRP A 131 15.12 24.40 19.84
N LYS A 132 15.00 24.98 18.64
CA LYS A 132 14.70 26.40 18.43
C LYS A 132 13.28 26.52 17.85
N PRO A 133 12.34 27.21 18.50
CA PRO A 133 11.01 27.41 17.93
C PRO A 133 11.11 28.29 16.67
N LEU A 134 10.26 28.01 15.67
CA LEU A 134 10.14 28.84 14.48
C LEU A 134 9.73 30.28 14.87
N PRO A 135 10.31 31.33 14.26
CA PRO A 135 9.99 32.73 14.53
C PRO A 135 8.49 33.07 14.41
N GLN A 136 7.76 32.42 13.50
CA GLN A 136 6.32 32.62 13.31
C GLN A 136 5.47 32.31 14.56
N LEU A 137 5.84 31.30 15.37
CA LEU A 137 5.02 30.87 16.53
C LEU A 137 5.14 31.84 17.72
N ARG A 138 6.27 32.56 17.82
CA ARG A 138 6.50 33.55 18.89
C ARG A 138 5.54 34.75 18.78
N SER A 139 5.10 35.10 17.57
CA SER A 139 4.20 36.24 17.37
C SER A 139 2.75 35.95 17.77
N GLN A 140 2.33 34.68 17.86
CA GLN A 140 0.96 34.29 18.22
C GLN A 140 0.74 34.10 19.73
N MET A 141 1.80 33.96 20.54
CA MET A 141 1.67 33.79 22.00
C MET A 141 1.49 35.10 22.78
N VAL A 142 1.58 36.27 22.12
CA VAL A 142 1.45 37.58 22.77
C VAL A 142 0.06 38.17 22.49
N GLY A 143 -0.98 37.52 22.97
CA GLY A 143 -2.33 38.03 22.74
C GLY A 143 -3.43 37.13 23.26
N TYR A 144 -3.44 36.80 24.55
CA TYR A 144 -4.66 36.52 25.34
C TYR A 144 -4.28 36.30 26.81
N SER A 145 -4.37 37.35 27.63
CA SER A 145 -4.77 37.24 29.03
C SER A 145 -5.14 38.62 29.57
N GLU A 146 -6.43 38.87 29.72
CA GLU A 146 -6.91 39.91 30.63
C GLU A 146 -6.46 39.57 32.05
N GLY A 147 -5.84 40.55 32.73
CA GLY A 147 -5.89 40.64 34.19
C GLY A 147 -4.85 39.87 35.01
N VAL A 148 -3.54 40.02 34.75
CA VAL A 148 -2.51 40.01 35.82
C VAL A 148 -1.38 40.96 35.42
N THR A 149 -1.16 42.02 36.20
CA THR A 149 -0.01 42.93 36.03
C THR A 149 1.28 42.22 36.40
N VAL A 150 2.01 41.71 35.42
CA VAL A 150 3.44 41.38 35.57
C VAL A 150 4.22 42.38 34.72
N THR A 151 4.99 43.22 35.41
CA THR A 151 5.83 44.28 34.85
C THR A 151 6.83 43.74 33.80
N PRO A 152 7.06 44.45 32.69
CA PRO A 152 8.00 43.99 31.67
C PRO A 152 9.45 44.27 32.12
N SER A 153 10.17 43.24 32.52
CA SER A 153 11.61 43.33 32.77
C SER A 153 12.36 43.50 31.44
N LYS A 154 13.15 44.58 31.39
CA LYS A 154 13.97 45.04 30.26
C LYS A 154 14.87 43.92 29.71
N ILE A 155 14.63 43.49 28.47
CA ILE A 155 15.59 42.68 27.71
C ILE A 155 16.74 43.60 27.27
N THR A 156 17.89 43.43 27.92
CA THR A 156 19.16 44.02 27.49
C THR A 156 19.52 43.54 26.09
N LYS A 157 19.74 44.47 25.16
CA LYS A 157 20.27 44.19 23.83
C LYS A 157 21.71 43.68 23.99
N ILE A 158 21.89 42.35 24.02
CA ILE A 158 23.20 41.74 23.90
C ILE A 158 23.70 42.02 22.47
N LYS A 159 24.76 42.84 22.36
CA LYS A 159 25.48 43.10 21.12
C LYS A 159 25.90 41.78 20.48
N GLY A 160 25.79 41.74 19.16
CA GLY A 160 25.68 40.55 18.34
C GLY A 160 26.80 39.53 18.52
N ASN A 161 26.36 38.27 18.53
CA ASN A 161 27.22 37.14 18.25
C ASN A 161 27.41 37.05 16.72
N GLU A 162 28.27 37.91 16.17
CA GLU A 162 28.65 37.92 14.73
C GLU A 162 29.19 36.56 14.27
N SER A 163 29.71 35.74 15.19
CA SER A 163 30.30 34.44 14.90
C SER A 163 29.28 33.34 14.56
N ILE A 164 28.00 33.48 14.95
CA ILE A 164 26.96 32.46 14.68
C ILE A 164 26.23 32.68 13.34
N MET A 165 26.20 33.90 12.84
CA MET A 165 25.49 34.23 11.59
C MET A 165 26.00 33.50 10.34
N PRO A 166 27.32 33.27 10.15
CA PRO A 166 27.84 32.51 9.01
C PRO A 166 27.34 31.07 9.00
N TYR A 167 27.40 30.40 10.15
CA TYR A 167 26.96 29.01 10.31
C TYR A 167 25.45 28.84 10.06
N LEU A 168 24.63 29.81 10.50
CA LEU A 168 23.19 29.78 10.23
C LEU A 168 22.86 30.03 8.76
N LYS A 169 23.64 30.86 8.08
CA LYS A 169 23.48 31.14 6.65
C LYS A 169 23.88 29.92 5.82
N GLU A 170 25.04 29.34 6.10
CA GLU A 170 25.53 28.11 5.48
C GLU A 170 24.53 26.96 5.65
N LYS A 171 24.01 26.76 6.86
CA LYS A 171 23.00 25.74 7.11
C LYS A 171 21.70 25.97 6.32
N CYS A 172 21.24 27.22 6.24
CA CYS A 172 20.05 27.59 5.47
C CYS A 172 20.26 27.35 3.97
N ASP A 173 21.46 27.61 3.46
CA ASP A 173 21.78 27.40 2.05
C ASP A 173 21.91 25.90 1.73
N VAL A 174 22.52 25.10 2.61
CA VAL A 174 22.52 23.63 2.48
C VAL A 174 21.10 23.05 2.49
N GLU A 175 20.22 23.53 3.36
CA GLU A 175 18.82 23.08 3.40
C GLU A 175 18.06 23.45 2.11
N LYS A 176 18.32 24.62 1.52
CA LYS A 176 17.75 25.00 0.22
C LYS A 176 18.28 24.14 -0.91
N ASP A 177 19.57 23.83 -0.92
CA ASP A 177 20.20 23.02 -1.96
C ASP A 177 19.67 21.58 -1.94
N ILE A 178 19.52 20.99 -0.75
CA ILE A 178 18.88 19.66 -0.59
C ILE A 178 17.46 19.70 -1.15
N LYS A 179 16.67 20.70 -0.75
CA LYS A 179 15.27 20.82 -1.20
C LYS A 179 15.17 21.03 -2.72
N MET A 180 16.09 21.79 -3.30
CA MET A 180 16.15 22.00 -4.74
C MET A 180 16.55 20.73 -5.49
N ALA A 181 17.49 19.94 -4.95
CA ALA A 181 17.88 18.64 -5.49
C ALA A 181 16.72 17.64 -5.45
N GLU A 182 15.97 17.58 -4.34
CA GLU A 182 14.77 16.73 -4.21
C GLU A 182 13.70 17.09 -5.24
N VAL A 183 13.43 18.40 -5.43
CA VAL A 183 12.47 18.88 -6.43
C VAL A 183 12.92 18.52 -7.84
N ASN A 184 14.22 18.64 -8.14
CA ASN A 184 14.76 18.28 -9.44
C ASN A 184 14.69 16.78 -9.70
N LEU A 185 15.04 15.95 -8.72
CA LEU A 185 14.90 14.50 -8.81
C LEU A 185 13.44 14.11 -9.10
N ARG A 186 12.49 14.73 -8.39
CA ARG A 186 11.07 14.45 -8.58
C ARG A 186 10.56 14.86 -9.97
N LYS A 187 11.10 15.94 -10.55
CA LYS A 187 10.78 16.35 -11.92
C LYS A 187 11.31 15.36 -12.95
N GLU A 188 12.53 14.85 -12.77
CA GLU A 188 13.11 13.85 -13.67
C GLU A 188 12.37 12.51 -13.60
N GLU A 189 11.99 12.05 -12.40
CA GLU A 189 11.14 10.86 -12.23
C GLU A 189 9.83 10.99 -13.01
N LEU A 190 9.13 12.12 -12.87
CA LEU A 190 7.88 12.38 -13.59
C LEU A 190 8.08 12.46 -15.10
N LYS A 191 9.24 12.91 -15.56
CA LYS A 191 9.58 12.99 -16.98
C LYS A 191 9.81 11.59 -17.55
N LEU A 192 10.62 10.77 -16.88
CA LEU A 192 10.86 9.39 -17.27
C LEU A 192 9.56 8.57 -17.30
N GLU A 193 8.65 8.82 -16.35
CA GLU A 193 7.37 8.13 -16.31
C GLU A 193 6.45 8.52 -17.49
N ARG A 194 6.45 9.81 -17.89
CA ARG A 194 5.74 10.25 -19.10
C ARG A 194 6.33 9.63 -20.36
N GLU A 195 7.66 9.63 -20.48
CA GLU A 195 8.36 9.02 -21.63
C GLU A 195 8.06 7.52 -21.73
N ARG A 196 8.07 6.80 -20.59
CA ARG A 196 7.69 5.39 -20.52
C ARG A 196 6.26 5.16 -21.01
N PHE A 197 5.32 5.99 -20.58
CA PHE A 197 3.92 5.88 -20.99
C PHE A 197 3.74 6.17 -22.49
N GLU A 198 4.47 7.14 -23.04
CA GLU A 198 4.44 7.44 -24.48
C GLU A 198 5.01 6.28 -25.31
N MET A 199 6.14 5.70 -24.87
CA MET A 199 6.73 4.53 -25.51
C MET A 199 5.76 3.34 -25.52
N GLU A 200 5.15 3.03 -24.38
CA GLU A 200 4.16 1.95 -24.25
C GLU A 200 2.94 2.16 -25.16
N ARG A 201 2.48 3.42 -25.28
CA ARG A 201 1.40 3.78 -26.20
C ARG A 201 1.80 3.57 -27.66
N GLU A 202 3.03 3.91 -28.03
CA GLU A 202 3.51 3.79 -29.40
C GLU A 202 3.75 2.32 -29.80
N GLU A 203 4.31 1.52 -28.89
CA GLU A 203 4.42 0.07 -29.07
C GLU A 203 3.06 -0.57 -29.29
N ARG A 204 2.04 -0.16 -28.50
CA ARG A 204 0.68 -0.66 -28.66
C ARG A 204 0.08 -0.29 -30.02
N LYS A 205 0.31 0.94 -30.51
CA LYS A 205 -0.13 1.34 -31.85
C LYS A 205 0.56 0.53 -32.95
N GLN A 206 1.87 0.36 -32.86
CA GLN A 206 2.63 -0.43 -33.84
C GLN A 206 2.14 -1.88 -33.88
N LYS A 207 1.85 -2.47 -32.72
CA LYS A 207 1.29 -3.82 -32.66
C LYS A 207 -0.07 -3.92 -33.37
N ILE A 208 -0.97 -2.98 -33.09
CA ILE A 208 -2.28 -2.92 -33.76
C ILE A 208 -2.12 -2.73 -35.28
N GLU A 209 -1.17 -1.90 -35.71
CA GLU A 209 -0.93 -1.68 -37.14
C GLU A 209 -0.36 -2.92 -37.83
N ASN A 210 0.60 -3.60 -37.20
CA ASN A 210 1.13 -4.87 -37.69
C ASN A 210 0.03 -5.94 -37.77
N ASP A 211 -0.84 -6.03 -36.76
CA ASP A 211 -1.97 -6.97 -36.75
C ASP A 211 -2.94 -6.68 -37.91
N LYS A 212 -3.23 -5.40 -38.20
CA LYS A 212 -4.04 -5.01 -39.37
C LYS A 212 -3.37 -5.41 -40.68
N GLN A 213 -2.07 -5.18 -40.83
CA GLN A 213 -1.33 -5.57 -42.05
C GLN A 213 -1.38 -7.09 -42.26
N GLN A 214 -1.21 -7.88 -41.19
CA GLN A 214 -1.33 -9.34 -41.26
C GLN A 214 -2.75 -9.77 -41.65
N GLN A 215 -3.79 -9.13 -41.12
CA GLN A 215 -5.18 -9.42 -41.48
C GLN A 215 -5.47 -9.10 -42.95
N LEU A 216 -4.96 -7.98 -43.46
CA LEU A 216 -5.13 -7.60 -44.86
C LEU A 216 -4.45 -8.60 -45.79
N LEU A 217 -3.22 -9.00 -45.49
CA LEU A 217 -2.49 -10.00 -46.27
C LEU A 217 -3.22 -11.35 -46.28
N LEU A 218 -3.73 -11.79 -45.13
CA LEU A 218 -4.53 -13.01 -45.03
C LEU A 218 -5.81 -12.91 -45.86
N MET A 219 -6.50 -11.76 -45.81
CA MET A 219 -7.71 -11.53 -46.60
C MET A 219 -7.41 -11.53 -48.11
N GLU A 220 -6.27 -11.01 -48.53
CA GLU A 220 -5.81 -11.03 -49.92
C GLU A 220 -5.51 -12.46 -50.39
N LEU A 221 -4.83 -13.27 -49.58
CA LEU A 221 -4.60 -14.70 -49.86
C LEU A 221 -5.90 -15.50 -49.98
N ILE A 222 -6.90 -15.22 -49.13
CA ILE A 222 -8.21 -15.88 -49.22
C ILE A 222 -8.89 -15.54 -50.55
N LYS A 223 -8.80 -14.27 -51.00
CA LYS A 223 -9.38 -13.83 -52.27
C LYS A 223 -8.71 -14.45 -53.50
N THR A 224 -7.40 -14.73 -53.46
CA THR A 224 -6.70 -15.37 -54.58
C THR A 224 -7.03 -16.85 -54.69
N VAL A 225 -7.16 -17.55 -53.55
CA VAL A 225 -7.60 -18.96 -53.51
C VAL A 225 -9.04 -19.11 -54.01
N GLN A 226 -9.94 -18.19 -53.69
CA GLN A 226 -11.33 -18.23 -54.15
C GLN A 226 -11.53 -17.91 -55.65
N LYS A 227 -10.52 -17.31 -56.30
CA LYS A 227 -10.55 -16.97 -57.73
C LYS A 227 -9.85 -18.01 -58.63
N SER A 228 -9.19 -19.00 -58.03
CA SER A 228 -8.58 -20.14 -58.72
C SER A 228 -9.53 -21.32 -58.74
#